data_AF-A0A7W5AGM9-F1
#
_entry.id   AF-A0A7W5AGM9-F1
#
_cell.length_a   1.000
_cell.length_b   1.000
_cell.length_c   1.000
_cell.angle_alpha   90.00
_cell.angle_beta   90.00
_cell.angle_gamma   90.00
#
_symmetry.space_group_name_H-M   'P 1'
#
loop_
_entity.id
_entity.type
_entity.pdbx_description
1 polymer ?
#
loop_
_entity_poly.entity_id
_entity_poly.type
_entity_poly.pdbx_seq_one_letter_code
_entity_poly.pdbx_strand_id
1 'polypeptide(L)' 'MGIFDASKSRLDSMFYADLKRNCATYAAAVRPACYSLAWTYYQAVSIFGSLAAVSEQDLAEAAELKAAATAE' A
#
# COMPACT_ATOMS: atom_id res chain seq x y z
N MET A 1 7.70 -2.76 -18.96
CA MET A 1 6.52 -2.65 -18.07
C MET A 1 6.60 -3.73 -17.00
N GLY A 2 6.34 -3.37 -15.73
CA GLY A 2 6.36 -4.30 -14.60
C GLY A 2 5.11 -5.19 -14.52
N ILE A 3 5.09 -6.11 -13.55
CA ILE A 3 3.99 -7.08 -13.33
C ILE A 3 2.99 -6.63 -12.24
N PHE A 4 2.97 -5.32 -11.92
CA PHE A 4 2.18 -4.80 -10.81
C PHE A 4 0.68 -5.02 -11.02
N ASP A 5 0.14 -4.61 -12.17
CA ASP A 5 -1.30 -4.74 -12.46
C ASP A 5 -1.78 -6.19 -12.36
N ALA A 6 -0.99 -7.12 -12.91
CA ALA A 6 -1.28 -8.56 -12.85
C ALA A 6 -1.21 -9.13 -11.41
N SER A 7 -0.47 -8.50 -10.51
CA SER A 7 -0.28 -8.96 -9.12
C SER A 7 -1.08 -8.17 -8.10
N LYS A 8 -1.67 -7.02 -8.48
CA LYS A 8 -2.22 -6.04 -7.55
C LYS A 8 -3.28 -6.61 -6.62
N SER A 9 -4.26 -7.34 -7.18
CA SER A 9 -5.34 -7.94 -6.39
C SER A 9 -4.82 -8.90 -5.31
N ARG A 10 -3.75 -9.64 -5.61
CA ARG A 10 -3.05 -10.51 -4.65
C ARG A 10 -2.39 -9.69 -3.55
N LEU A 11 -1.70 -8.60 -3.92
CA LEU A 11 -1.03 -7.71 -2.97
C LEU A 11 -2.04 -7.05 -2.01
N ASP A 12 -3.14 -6.51 -2.53
CA ASP A 12 -4.19 -5.89 -1.70
C ASP A 12 -4.80 -6.91 -0.72
N SER A 13 -5.02 -8.15 -1.17
CA SER A 13 -5.53 -9.24 -0.33
C SER A 13 -4.53 -9.63 0.77
N MET A 14 -3.24 -9.68 0.45
CA MET A 14 -2.18 -9.94 1.43
C MET A 14 -2.09 -8.82 2.46
N PHE A 15 -2.12 -7.56 2.01
CA PHE A 15 -2.15 -6.40 2.90
C PHE A 15 -3.33 -6.45 3.86
N TYR A 16 -4.53 -6.77 3.37
CA TYR A 16 -5.70 -6.92 4.24
C TYR A 16 -5.55 -8.08 5.23
N ALA A 17 -4.97 -9.20 4.81
CA ALA A 17 -4.69 -10.34 5.69
C ALA A 17 -3.71 -9.95 6.80
N ASP A 18 -2.67 -9.20 6.49
CA ASP A 18 -1.67 -8.73 7.45
C ASP A 18 -2.26 -7.73 8.45
N LEU A 19 -3.07 -6.78 7.99
CA LEU A 19 -3.82 -5.88 8.87
C LEU A 19 -4.73 -6.66 9.83
N LYS A 20 -5.45 -7.67 9.35
CA LYS A 20 -6.29 -8.51 10.21
C LYS A 20 -5.48 -9.31 11.23
N ARG A 21 -4.28 -9.79 10.87
CA ARG A 21 -3.35 -10.47 11.79
C ARG A 21 -2.89 -9.52 12.89
N ASN A 22 -2.58 -8.27 12.55
CA ASN A 22 -2.28 -7.24 13.54
C ASN A 22 -3.48 -6.93 14.43
N CYS A 23 -4.68 -6.78 13.87
CA CYS A 23 -5.89 -6.56 14.66
C CYS A 23 -6.21 -7.69 15.64
N ALA A 24 -5.80 -8.93 15.33
CA ALA A 24 -5.99 -10.07 16.22
C ALA A 24 -5.18 -9.97 17.53
N THR A 25 -4.14 -9.13 17.58
CA THR A 25 -3.32 -8.90 18.80
C THR A 25 -3.95 -7.90 19.77
N TYR A 26 -4.98 -7.17 19.34
CA TYR A 26 -5.66 -6.19 20.18
C TYR A 26 -6.64 -6.83 21.17
N ALA A 27 -6.85 -6.16 22.31
CA ALA A 27 -7.86 -6.55 23.30
C ALA A 27 -9.25 -6.66 22.68
N ALA A 28 -10.07 -7.57 23.20
CA ALA A 28 -11.39 -7.88 22.64
C ALA A 28 -12.31 -6.65 22.50
N ALA A 29 -12.21 -5.70 23.43
CA ALA A 29 -13.02 -4.48 23.44
C ALA A 29 -12.76 -3.56 22.24
N VAL A 30 -11.51 -3.48 21.75
CA VAL A 30 -11.12 -2.54 20.67
C VAL A 30 -10.89 -3.21 19.33
N ARG A 31 -10.72 -4.54 19.32
CA ARG A 31 -10.48 -5.35 18.13
C ARG A 31 -11.51 -5.16 17.00
N PRO A 32 -12.84 -5.01 17.24
CA PRO A 32 -13.79 -4.72 16.18
C PRO A 32 -13.51 -3.41 15.44
N ALA A 33 -13.09 -2.36 16.16
CA ALA A 33 -12.72 -1.09 15.55
C ALA A 33 -11.49 -1.23 14.65
N CYS A 34 -10.48 -2.00 15.08
CA CYS A 34 -9.33 -2.31 14.24
C CYS A 34 -9.74 -3.02 12.95
N TYR A 35 -10.61 -4.04 13.02
CA TYR A 35 -11.06 -4.74 11.83
C TYR A 35 -11.84 -3.85 10.86
N SER A 36 -12.65 -2.93 11.37
CA SER A 36 -13.32 -1.91 10.55
C SER A 36 -12.30 -1.02 9.83
N LEU A 37 -11.28 -0.54 10.55
CA LEU A 37 -10.22 0.26 9.95
C LEU A 37 -9.43 -0.54 8.90
N ALA A 38 -9.10 -1.79 9.18
CA ALA A 38 -8.41 -2.66 8.24
C ALA A 38 -9.19 -2.85 6.93
N TRP A 39 -10.52 -2.97 7.03
CA TRP A 39 -11.39 -3.05 5.86
C TRP A 39 -11.39 -1.74 5.07
N THR A 40 -11.49 -0.59 5.74
CA THR A 40 -11.43 0.72 5.09
C THR A 40 -10.12 0.93 4.33
N TYR A 41 -8.99 0.56 4.93
CA TYR A 41 -7.67 0.65 4.29
C TYR A 41 -7.56 -0.29 3.08
N TYR A 42 -8.09 -1.51 3.17
CA TYR A 42 -8.18 -2.43 2.04
C TYR A 42 -9.01 -1.84 0.88
N GLN A 43 -10.18 -1.27 1.17
CA GLN A 43 -11.00 -0.63 0.13
C GLN A 43 -10.28 0.55 -0.51
N ALA A 44 -9.59 1.37 0.29
CA ALA A 44 -8.85 2.51 -0.24
C ALA A 44 -7.77 2.08 -1.25
N VAL A 45 -6.93 1.08 -0.94
CA VAL A 45 -5.90 0.61 -1.89
C VAL A 45 -6.48 -0.19 -3.04
N SER A 46 -7.58 -0.92 -2.82
CA SER A 46 -8.26 -1.66 -3.88
C SER A 46 -8.81 -0.72 -4.96
N ILE A 47 -9.37 0.42 -4.56
CA ILE A 47 -10.00 1.39 -5.47
C ILE A 47 -8.99 2.40 -6.01
N PHE A 48 -8.13 2.95 -5.15
CA PHE A 48 -7.27 4.08 -5.49
C PHE A 48 -5.80 3.72 -5.72
N GLY A 49 -5.34 2.54 -5.28
CA GLY A 49 -3.96 2.12 -5.52
C GLY A 49 -3.75 1.90 -7.01
N SER A 50 -3.00 2.75 -7.71
CA SER A 50 -2.71 2.56 -9.13
C SER A 50 -1.42 3.27 -9.49
N LEU A 51 -0.67 2.69 -10.43
CA LEU A 51 0.50 3.35 -11.00
C LEU A 51 0.15 4.21 -12.22
N ALA A 52 -1.12 4.29 -12.61
CA ALA A 52 -1.56 5.08 -13.76
C ALA A 52 -1.22 6.58 -13.65
N ALA A 53 -1.07 7.09 -12.42
CA ALA A 53 -0.65 8.47 -12.17
C ALA A 53 0.87 8.67 -12.17
N VAL A 54 1.66 7.60 -12.34
CA VAL A 54 3.13 7.66 -12.33
C VAL A 54 3.64 7.53 -13.77
N SER A 55 4.27 8.59 -14.26
CA SER A 55 4.91 8.64 -15.57
C SER A 55 6.42 8.37 -15.49
N GLU A 56 7.05 8.13 -16.63
CA GLU A 56 8.52 8.00 -16.69
C GLU A 56 9.23 9.31 -16.29
N GLN A 57 8.59 10.47 -16.50
CA GLN A 57 9.14 11.75 -16.08
C GLN A 57 9.19 11.87 -14.55
N ASP A 58 8.14 11.43 -13.85
CA ASP A 58 8.11 11.41 -12.38
C ASP A 58 9.22 10.50 -11.81
N LEU A 59 9.47 9.37 -12.48
CA LEU A 59 10.54 8.46 -12.10
C LEU A 59 11.93 9.03 -12.35
N ALA A 60 12.13 9.75 -13.45
CA ALA A 60 13.38 10.42 -13.76
C ALA A 60 13.67 11.54 -12.76
N GLU A 61 12.69 12.37 -12.44
CA GLU A 61 12.81 13.42 -11.41
C GLU A 61 13.15 12.81 -10.03
N ALA A 62 12.45 11.75 -9.63
CA ALA A 62 12.74 11.06 -8.38
C ALA A 62 14.16 10.49 -8.32
N ALA A 63 14.71 10.04 -9.46
CA ALA A 63 16.08 9.51 -9.53
C ALA A 63 17.13 10.62 -9.31
N GLU A 64 16.94 11.79 -9.91
CA GLU A 64 17.79 12.96 -9.70
C GLU A 64 17.76 13.43 -8.24
N LEU A 65 16.57 13.54 -7.64
CA LEU A 65 16.40 13.91 -6.23
C LEU A 65 17.13 12.92 -5.30
N LYS A 66 17.02 11.63 -5.58
CA LYS A 66 17.72 10.59 -4.82
C LYS A 66 19.24 10.75 -4.95
N ALA A 67 19.76 10.96 -6.16
CA ALA A 67 21.19 11.10 -6.40
C ALA A 67 21.77 12.31 -5.63
N ALA A 68 21.08 13.45 -5.67
CA ALA A 68 21.45 14.64 -4.91
C ALA A 68 21.48 14.39 -3.40
N ALA A 69 20.43 13.74 -2.85
CA ALA A 69 20.34 13.47 -1.42
C ALA A 69 21.38 12.46 -0.89
N THR A 70 21.93 11.62 -1.76
CA THR A 70 22.94 10.61 -1.38
C THR A 70 24.38 11.02 -1.68
N ALA A 71 24.58 12.19 -2.29
CA ALA A 71 25.90 12.73 -2.59
C ALA A 71 26.50 13.57 -1.43
N GLU A 72 25.70 13.85 -0.39
CA GLU A 72 26.12 14.40 0.91
C GLU A 72 26.50 13.28 1.90
#